data_AF-A0A4Q5Y9T5-F1
#
_entry.id   AF-A0A4Q5Y9T5-F1
#
_cell.length_a   1.000
_cell.length_b   1.000
_cell.length_c   1.000
_cell.angle_alpha   90.00
_cell.angle_beta   90.00
_cell.angle_gamma   90.00
#
_symmetry.space_group_name_H-M   'P 1'
#
loop_
_entity.id
_entity.type
_entity.pdbx_description
1 polymer ?
#
loop_
_entity_poly.entity_id
_entity_poly.type
_entity_poly.pdbx_seq_one_letter_code
_entity_poly.pdbx_strand_id
1 'polypeptide(L)'
;MGKKIIGNCQIASTAYSLFSNIETKPHLHINAVGSDFPGKTEIPLELLQKSFVCPDFVGQAIIEGECQQLEQKDIGAGLIEVVQNADKYAYLQNERTVFDSTGWALEDKVVMDLFLDCASELGLGQELEIEHRPTDTKNPYDFLNAELLTGNTESNITEAVSLLSAEG
;
A
#
# COMPACT_ATOMS: atom_id res chain seq x y z
N MET A 1 -16.43 -20.67 24.33
CA MET A 1 -17.10 -19.34 24.31
C MET A 1 -16.52 -18.59 23.12
N GLY A 2 -17.27 -18.48 22.02
CA GLY A 2 -16.73 -18.05 20.73
C GLY A 2 -16.39 -16.55 20.70
N LYS A 3 -15.15 -16.23 20.29
CA LYS A 3 -14.69 -14.86 20.00
C LYS A 3 -15.40 -14.36 18.74
N LYS A 4 -15.82 -13.08 18.73
CA LYS A 4 -16.36 -12.44 17.53
C LYS A 4 -15.29 -11.50 17.00
N ILE A 5 -14.53 -11.95 16.01
CA ILE A 5 -13.64 -11.10 15.22
C ILE A 5 -14.51 -10.49 14.13
N ILE A 6 -14.52 -9.17 14.02
CA ILE A 6 -15.14 -8.49 12.88
C ILE A 6 -13.99 -7.99 12.01
N GLY A 7 -13.71 -8.73 10.94
CA GLY A 7 -12.91 -8.19 9.84
C GLY A 7 -13.85 -7.42 8.93
N ASN A 8 -13.64 -6.11 8.80
CA ASN A 8 -14.31 -5.35 7.75
C ASN A 8 -13.24 -4.98 6.71
N CYS A 9 -13.43 -5.42 5.49
CA CYS A 9 -12.61 -5.04 4.34
C CYS A 9 -13.61 -4.54 3.32
N GLN A 10 -13.99 -3.27 3.43
CA GLN A 10 -14.98 -2.67 2.55
C GLN A 10 -14.36 -1.40 1.98
N ILE A 11 -14.26 -1.31 0.65
CA ILE A 11 -13.84 -0.05 0.00
C ILE A 11 -15.01 0.93 0.13
N ALA A 12 -15.06 1.70 1.21
CA ALA A 12 -16.06 2.74 1.40
C ALA A 12 -15.55 4.05 0.76
N SER A 13 -16.01 4.37 -0.46
CA SER A 13 -15.67 5.62 -1.15
C SER A 13 -16.30 6.87 -0.54
N THR A 14 -16.70 6.82 0.73
CA THR A 14 -17.51 7.85 1.38
C THR A 14 -16.97 8.17 2.77
N ALA A 15 -16.85 9.46 3.08
CA ALA A 15 -16.38 10.04 4.35
C ALA A 15 -17.34 9.83 5.55
N TYR A 16 -18.04 8.69 5.61
CA TYR A 16 -19.04 8.41 6.63
C TYR A 16 -18.72 7.10 7.36
N SER A 17 -18.79 7.15 8.69
CA SER A 17 -18.70 6.00 9.58
C SER A 17 -19.67 4.88 9.14
N LEU A 18 -19.13 3.68 8.93
CA LEU A 18 -19.89 2.49 8.54
C LEU A 18 -20.72 1.92 9.69
N PHE A 19 -20.40 2.32 10.93
CA PHE A 19 -21.11 1.88 12.12
C PHE A 19 -21.80 3.07 12.80
N SER A 20 -23.05 2.90 13.21
CA SER A 20 -23.74 3.83 14.10
C SER A 20 -24.52 3.06 15.18
N ASN A 21 -24.39 3.49 16.44
CA ASN A 21 -25.14 2.99 17.58
C ASN A 21 -25.15 1.45 17.76
N ILE A 22 -24.01 0.78 17.55
CA ILE A 22 -23.91 -0.68 17.71
C ILE A 22 -23.39 -1.01 19.11
N GLU A 23 -24.17 -1.78 19.86
CA GLU A 23 -23.70 -2.40 21.10
C GLU A 23 -22.67 -3.49 20.75
N THR A 24 -21.41 -3.23 21.09
CA THR A 24 -20.29 -4.12 20.80
C THR A 24 -19.83 -4.85 22.05
N LYS A 25 -19.34 -6.09 21.88
CA LYS A 25 -18.76 -6.85 22.99
C LYS A 25 -17.50 -6.16 23.53
N PRO A 26 -17.20 -6.26 24.83
CA PRO A 26 -16.00 -5.68 25.41
C PRO A 26 -14.69 -6.18 24.79
N HIS A 27 -14.64 -7.42 24.31
CA HIS A 27 -13.46 -8.07 23.71
C HIS A 27 -13.48 -8.03 22.16
N LEU A 28 -14.19 -7.08 21.56
CA LEU A 28 -14.27 -6.97 20.11
C LEU A 28 -12.92 -6.53 19.54
N HIS A 29 -12.41 -7.27 18.55
CA HIS A 29 -11.30 -6.85 17.70
C HIS A 29 -11.84 -6.45 16.33
N ILE A 30 -11.40 -5.29 15.83
CA ILE A 30 -11.75 -4.74 14.52
C ILE A 30 -10.47 -4.58 13.72
N ASN A 31 -10.47 -5.08 12.48
CA ASN A 31 -9.47 -4.70 11.49
C ASN A 31 -10.08 -3.60 10.61
N ALA A 32 -9.56 -2.39 10.71
CA ALA A 32 -9.88 -1.26 9.83
C ALA A 32 -8.87 -1.28 8.69
N VAL A 33 -9.30 -1.69 7.50
CA VAL A 33 -8.43 -1.86 6.32
C VAL A 33 -8.81 -0.88 5.21
N GLY A 34 -9.99 -0.28 5.29
CA GLY A 34 -10.49 0.59 4.22
C GLY A 34 -10.08 2.05 4.36
N SER A 35 -9.51 2.51 5.48
CA SER A 35 -9.02 3.89 5.62
C SER A 35 -7.56 3.99 5.17
N ASP A 36 -7.38 4.34 3.90
CA ASP A 36 -6.09 4.45 3.22
C ASP A 36 -5.91 5.83 2.53
N PHE A 37 -6.83 6.77 2.75
CA PHE A 37 -6.75 8.11 2.17
C PHE A 37 -7.22 9.19 3.17
N PRO A 38 -6.62 10.40 3.13
CA PRO A 38 -7.02 11.50 4.00
C PRO A 38 -8.52 11.80 3.94
N GLY A 39 -9.18 11.82 5.10
CA GLY A 39 -10.61 12.11 5.22
C GLY A 39 -11.55 10.93 4.97
N LYS A 40 -11.03 9.74 4.62
CA LYS A 40 -11.81 8.50 4.55
C LYS A 40 -11.69 7.75 5.88
N THR A 41 -12.82 7.50 6.55
CA THR A 41 -12.87 6.74 7.80
C THR A 41 -14.05 5.78 7.80
N GLU A 42 -13.87 4.63 8.42
CA GLU A 42 -14.84 3.55 8.53
C GLU A 42 -15.45 3.47 9.94
N ILE A 43 -14.67 3.86 10.96
CA ILE A 43 -15.02 3.65 12.36
C ILE A 43 -15.44 4.97 13.02
N PRO A 44 -16.53 5.00 13.82
CA PRO A 44 -16.90 6.22 14.52
C PRO A 44 -15.91 6.55 15.63
N LEU A 45 -15.56 7.83 15.78
CA LEU A 45 -14.63 8.34 16.80
C LEU A 45 -14.92 7.81 18.22
N GLU A 46 -16.18 7.75 18.62
CA GLU A 46 -16.58 7.26 19.96
C GLU A 46 -16.19 5.79 20.20
N LEU A 47 -16.12 4.98 19.15
CA LEU A 47 -15.68 3.59 19.24
C LEU A 47 -14.17 3.50 19.30
N LEU A 48 -13.46 4.32 18.51
CA LEU A 48 -11.99 4.43 18.54
C LEU A 48 -11.48 4.87 19.92
N GLN A 49 -12.06 5.92 20.51
CA GLN A 49 -11.69 6.42 21.84
C GLN A 49 -11.91 5.39 22.98
N LYS A 50 -12.74 4.37 22.75
CA LYS A 50 -13.02 3.28 23.70
C LYS A 50 -12.26 2.00 23.36
N SER A 51 -11.30 2.07 22.45
CA SER A 51 -10.53 0.92 21.96
C SER A 51 -9.04 1.19 22.12
N PHE A 52 -8.27 0.12 22.26
CA PHE A 52 -6.83 0.19 22.01
C PHE A 52 -6.61 0.19 20.50
N VAL A 53 -6.15 1.31 19.94
CA VAL A 53 -5.90 1.45 18.50
C VAL A 53 -4.43 1.17 18.20
N CYS A 54 -4.17 0.14 17.39
CA CYS A 54 -2.86 -0.33 17.01
C CYS A 54 -2.68 -0.07 15.51
N PRO A 55 -1.91 0.95 15.11
CA PRO A 55 -1.62 1.19 13.70
C PRO A 55 -0.49 0.27 13.20
N ASP A 56 -0.51 -0.05 11.90
CA ASP A 56 0.61 -0.66 11.20
C ASP A 56 1.85 0.24 11.21
N PHE A 57 1.69 1.49 10.78
CA PHE A 57 2.71 2.52 10.78
C PHE A 57 2.13 3.88 11.22
N VAL A 58 2.47 4.29 12.44
CA VAL A 58 1.92 5.49 13.10
C VAL A 58 2.01 6.74 12.23
N GLY A 59 3.14 6.97 11.56
CA GLY A 59 3.37 8.18 10.77
C GLY A 59 2.42 8.33 9.58
N GLN A 60 1.94 7.21 9.03
CA GLN A 60 1.00 7.18 7.91
C GLN A 60 -0.45 7.11 8.42
N ALA A 61 -0.72 6.29 9.42
CA ALA A 61 -2.05 6.16 10.04
C ALA A 61 -2.66 7.49 10.52
N ILE A 62 -1.85 8.43 11.03
CA ILE A 62 -2.33 9.75 11.46
C ILE A 62 -2.80 10.61 10.27
N ILE A 63 -2.30 10.35 9.06
CA ILE A 63 -2.57 11.13 7.86
C ILE A 63 -3.75 10.54 7.06
N GLU A 64 -3.84 9.21 6.97
CA GLU A 64 -4.76 8.53 6.05
C GLU A 64 -5.53 7.34 6.63
N GLY A 65 -5.24 6.95 7.87
CA GLY A 65 -5.91 5.84 8.58
C GLY A 65 -7.06 6.31 9.49
N GLU A 66 -7.53 5.41 10.34
CA GLU A 66 -8.49 5.74 11.41
C GLU A 66 -7.89 6.69 12.46
N CYS A 67 -6.58 6.61 12.66
CA CYS A 67 -5.85 7.46 13.60
C CYS A 67 -5.93 8.96 13.25
N GLN A 68 -6.31 9.34 12.03
CA GLN A 68 -6.55 10.74 11.67
C GLN A 68 -7.69 11.39 12.49
N GLN A 69 -8.55 10.58 13.12
CA GLN A 69 -9.62 11.04 14.01
C GLN A 69 -9.16 11.23 15.47
N LEU A 70 -7.98 10.73 15.83
CA LEU A 70 -7.49 10.64 17.20
C LEU A 70 -6.40 11.67 17.49
N GLU A 71 -6.28 12.04 18.76
CA GLU A 71 -5.11 12.75 19.26
C GLU A 71 -3.94 11.78 19.42
N GLN A 72 -2.70 12.25 19.24
CA GLN A 72 -1.49 11.41 19.32
C GLN A 72 -1.40 10.55 20.59
N LYS A 73 -1.88 11.09 21.72
CA LYS A 73 -1.89 10.43 23.04
C LYS A 73 -2.87 9.25 23.15
N ASP A 74 -3.87 9.20 22.26
CA ASP A 74 -4.94 8.20 22.26
C ASP A 74 -4.62 7.07 21.26
N ILE A 75 -3.54 7.21 20.48
CA ILE A 75 -3.00 6.18 19.60
C ILE A 75 -2.14 5.21 20.43
N GLY A 76 -2.44 3.92 20.34
CA GLY A 76 -1.72 2.87 21.04
C GLY A 76 -0.35 2.55 20.40
N ALA A 77 0.27 1.50 20.91
CA ALA A 77 1.53 1.00 20.35
C ALA A 77 1.32 0.46 18.93
N GLY A 78 2.28 0.73 18.05
CA GLY A 78 2.26 0.21 16.68
C GLY A 78 2.47 -1.29 16.60
N LEU A 79 2.10 -1.89 15.47
CA LEU A 79 2.09 -3.33 15.26
C LEU A 79 3.43 -4.00 15.60
N ILE A 80 4.56 -3.39 15.20
CA ILE A 80 5.90 -3.92 15.47
C ILE A 80 6.16 -4.05 16.98
N GLU A 81 5.83 -3.03 17.78
CA GLU A 81 6.03 -3.07 19.22
C GLU A 81 5.17 -4.15 19.86
N VAL A 82 3.91 -4.26 19.43
CA VAL A 82 2.97 -5.27 19.94
C VAL A 82 3.47 -6.68 19.65
N VAL A 83 3.91 -6.95 18.42
CA VAL A 83 4.43 -8.25 18.00
C VAL A 83 5.72 -8.61 18.75
N GLN A 84 6.64 -7.67 18.91
CA GLN A 84 7.91 -7.90 19.62
C GLN A 84 7.73 -8.10 21.13
N ASN A 85 6.62 -7.61 21.70
CA ASN A 85 6.35 -7.65 23.14
C ASN A 85 5.01 -8.34 23.43
N ALA A 86 4.70 -9.44 22.75
CA ALA A 86 3.38 -10.09 22.81
C ALA A 86 2.88 -10.36 24.25
N ASP A 87 3.76 -10.76 25.18
CA ASP A 87 3.41 -11.01 26.59
C ASP A 87 2.94 -9.73 27.31
N LYS A 88 3.57 -8.57 27.03
CA LYS A 88 3.17 -7.26 27.57
C LYS A 88 1.76 -6.89 27.14
N TYR A 89 1.36 -7.28 25.94
CA TYR A 89 0.08 -6.92 25.32
C TYR A 89 -0.98 -8.02 25.39
N ALA A 90 -0.69 -9.17 26.00
CA ALA A 90 -1.61 -10.31 26.05
C ALA A 90 -2.97 -9.96 26.69
N TYR A 91 -3.01 -8.98 27.59
CA TYR A 91 -4.24 -8.50 28.22
C TYR A 91 -5.25 -7.92 27.20
N LEU A 92 -4.78 -7.40 26.07
CA LEU A 92 -5.60 -6.81 25.01
C LEU A 92 -6.56 -7.82 24.36
N GLN A 93 -6.32 -9.13 24.52
CA GLN A 93 -7.24 -10.16 24.04
C GLN A 93 -8.63 -10.11 24.69
N ASN A 94 -8.75 -9.48 25.86
CA ASN A 94 -10.01 -9.31 26.58
C ASN A 94 -10.56 -7.88 26.48
N GLU A 95 -9.83 -6.99 25.81
CA GLU A 95 -10.18 -5.59 25.61
C GLU A 95 -10.67 -5.35 24.18
N ARG A 96 -11.26 -4.17 23.98
CA ARG A 96 -11.64 -3.74 22.63
C ARG A 96 -10.38 -3.23 21.93
N THR A 97 -10.15 -3.73 20.73
CA THR A 97 -8.97 -3.40 19.94
C THR A 97 -9.36 -3.05 18.51
N VAL A 98 -8.65 -2.09 17.94
CA VAL A 98 -8.74 -1.74 16.51
C VAL A 98 -7.33 -1.85 15.95
N PHE A 99 -7.16 -2.67 14.93
CA PHE A 99 -5.99 -2.62 14.07
C PHE A 99 -6.28 -1.63 12.94
N ASP A 100 -5.51 -0.54 12.88
CA ASP A 100 -5.60 0.48 11.84
C ASP A 100 -4.57 0.16 10.76
N SER A 101 -5.05 -0.34 9.63
CA SER A 101 -4.27 -0.88 8.52
C SER A 101 -4.36 0.08 7.35
N THR A 102 -3.28 0.83 7.13
CA THR A 102 -3.11 1.75 5.98
C THR A 102 -2.33 1.12 4.83
N GLY A 103 -1.61 0.03 5.11
CA GLY A 103 -0.74 -0.65 4.16
C GLY A 103 0.67 -0.08 4.22
N TRP A 104 1.64 -0.94 4.51
CA TRP A 104 3.04 -0.53 4.64
C TRP A 104 3.91 -1.23 3.60
N ALA A 105 4.79 -0.48 2.91
CA ALA A 105 5.64 -1.03 1.85
C ALA A 105 6.53 -2.21 2.28
N LEU A 106 6.78 -2.39 3.59
CA LEU A 106 7.46 -3.60 4.09
C LEU A 106 6.64 -4.87 3.83
N GLU A 107 5.31 -4.78 3.94
CA GLU A 107 4.39 -5.90 3.70
C GLU A 107 4.48 -6.35 2.24
N ASP A 108 4.45 -5.39 1.30
CA ASP A 108 4.64 -5.66 -0.13
C ASP A 108 6.00 -6.30 -0.41
N LYS A 109 7.07 -5.79 0.22
CA LYS A 109 8.41 -6.36 0.07
C LYS A 109 8.46 -7.81 0.54
N VAL A 110 7.94 -8.11 1.72
CA VAL A 110 7.96 -9.48 2.29
C VAL A 110 7.25 -10.46 1.35
N VAL A 111 6.10 -10.03 0.80
CA VAL A 111 5.35 -10.84 -0.16
C VAL A 111 6.12 -10.96 -1.48
N MET A 112 6.70 -9.89 -1.99
CA MET A 112 7.53 -9.89 -3.21
C MET A 112 8.72 -10.85 -3.09
N ASP A 113 9.47 -10.81 -2.00
CA ASP A 113 10.60 -11.71 -1.76
C ASP A 113 10.14 -13.18 -1.78
N LEU A 114 9.02 -13.50 -1.12
CA LEU A 114 8.41 -14.83 -1.16
C LEU A 114 8.01 -15.26 -2.58
N PHE A 115 7.38 -14.37 -3.35
CA PHE A 115 7.00 -14.66 -4.73
C PHE A 115 8.22 -14.88 -5.64
N LEU A 116 9.30 -14.13 -5.43
CA LEU A 116 10.56 -14.30 -6.17
C LEU A 116 11.20 -15.66 -5.88
N ASP A 117 11.24 -16.08 -4.60
CA ASP A 117 11.74 -17.39 -4.22
C ASP A 117 10.91 -18.51 -4.88
N CYS A 118 9.58 -18.44 -4.79
CA CYS A 118 8.69 -19.40 -5.43
C CYS A 118 8.83 -19.40 -6.96
N ALA A 119 8.96 -18.23 -7.60
CA ALA A 119 9.13 -18.13 -9.04
C ALA A 119 10.47 -18.75 -9.48
N SER A 120 11.54 -18.54 -8.71
CA SER A 120 12.85 -19.14 -8.96
C SER A 120 12.80 -20.67 -8.89
N GLU A 121 12.17 -21.23 -7.84
CA GLU A 121 12.04 -22.68 -7.67
C GLU A 121 11.22 -23.35 -8.79
N LEU A 122 10.20 -22.65 -9.30
CA LEU A 122 9.31 -23.14 -10.35
C LEU A 122 9.81 -22.82 -11.77
N GLY A 123 10.92 -22.09 -11.91
CA GLY A 123 11.42 -21.63 -13.21
C GLY A 123 10.44 -20.71 -13.95
N LEU A 124 9.68 -19.90 -13.20
CA LEU A 124 8.70 -18.94 -13.72
C LEU A 124 9.32 -17.56 -13.91
N GLY A 125 8.77 -16.80 -14.86
CA GLY A 125 9.20 -15.44 -15.17
C GLY A 125 9.84 -15.32 -16.56
N GLN A 126 10.16 -14.08 -16.93
CA GLN A 126 10.85 -13.75 -18.17
C GLN A 126 11.83 -12.61 -17.89
N GLU A 127 13.02 -12.67 -18.51
CA GLU A 127 13.93 -11.54 -18.50
C GLU A 127 13.45 -10.50 -19.52
N LEU A 128 13.34 -9.26 -19.07
CA LEU A 128 12.97 -8.12 -19.91
C LEU A 128 14.00 -7.02 -19.73
N GLU A 129 14.56 -6.54 -20.83
CA GLU A 129 15.40 -5.35 -20.82
C GLU A 129 14.52 -4.09 -20.75
N ILE A 130 14.30 -3.59 -19.53
CA ILE A 130 13.54 -2.34 -19.29
C ILE A 130 14.49 -1.13 -19.29
N GLU A 131 15.70 -1.29 -18.76
CA GLU A 131 16.71 -0.24 -18.70
C GLU A 131 17.50 -0.17 -20.00
N HIS A 132 17.64 1.04 -20.55
CA HIS A 132 18.62 1.29 -21.61
C HIS A 132 20.03 1.34 -21.01
N ARG A 133 20.92 0.45 -21.48
CA ARG A 133 22.31 0.35 -21.03
C ARG A 133 23.26 0.79 -22.16
N PRO A 134 23.53 2.10 -22.28
CA PRO A 134 24.39 2.60 -23.33
C PRO A 134 25.84 2.13 -23.11
N THR A 135 26.54 1.89 -24.22
CA THR A 135 27.96 1.55 -24.21
C THR A 135 28.82 2.72 -23.75
N ASP A 136 28.41 3.94 -24.07
CA ASP A 136 28.95 5.18 -23.51
C ASP A 136 27.96 5.74 -22.49
N THR A 137 28.33 5.70 -21.21
CA THR A 137 27.48 6.19 -20.10
C THR A 137 27.18 7.69 -20.18
N LYS A 138 27.89 8.44 -21.04
CA LYS A 138 27.64 9.87 -21.29
C LYS A 138 26.81 10.13 -22.54
N ASN A 139 26.53 9.10 -23.35
CA ASN A 139 25.71 9.21 -24.54
C ASN A 139 24.36 8.51 -24.33
N PRO A 140 23.34 9.22 -23.81
CA PRO A 140 22.02 8.65 -23.63
C PRO A 140 21.29 8.37 -24.96
N TYR A 141 21.84 8.76 -26.13
CA TYR A 141 21.22 8.61 -27.45
C TYR A 141 21.89 7.54 -28.31
N ASP A 142 22.76 6.69 -27.75
CA ASP A 142 23.51 5.72 -28.55
C ASP A 142 22.60 4.70 -29.28
N PHE A 143 21.38 4.48 -28.78
CA PHE A 143 20.35 3.68 -29.42
C PHE A 143 19.89 4.23 -30.78
N LEU A 144 19.99 5.54 -31.03
CA LEU A 144 19.64 6.14 -32.33
C LEU A 144 20.61 5.72 -33.45
N ASN A 145 21.88 5.48 -33.10
CA ASN A 145 22.88 5.02 -34.06
C ASN A 145 22.69 3.54 -34.41
N ALA A 146 22.13 2.74 -33.51
CA ALA A 146 21.83 1.33 -33.75
C ALA A 146 20.70 1.15 -34.79
N GLU A 147 19.65 1.97 -34.73
CA GLU A 147 18.54 1.95 -35.71
C GLU A 147 18.97 2.32 -37.14
N LEU A 148 19.91 3.27 -37.28
CA LEU A 148 20.46 3.68 -38.57
C LEU A 148 21.32 2.59 -39.25
N LEU A 149 21.84 1.63 -38.48
CA LEU A 149 22.67 0.53 -38.99
C LEU A 149 21.85 -0.73 -39.31
N THR A 150 20.64 -0.89 -38.75
CA THR A 150 19.75 -2.04 -38.97
C THR A 150 18.83 -1.92 -40.20
N GLY A 151 18.98 -0.89 -41.03
CA GLY A 151 18.51 -0.89 -42.41
C GLY A 151 17.00 -1.10 -42.61
N ASN A 152 16.16 -0.37 -41.87
CA ASN A 152 14.73 -0.24 -42.18
C ASN A 152 14.38 1.19 -42.67
N THR A 153 15.34 1.84 -43.32
CA THR A 153 15.30 3.25 -43.71
C THR A 153 14.97 3.46 -45.18
N GLU A 154 13.80 3.00 -45.64
CA GLU A 154 13.21 3.56 -46.87
C GLU A 154 11.73 3.93 -46.80
N SER A 155 10.92 3.51 -45.81
CA SER A 155 9.49 3.89 -45.81
C SER A 155 9.12 5.06 -44.89
N ASN A 156 9.78 5.24 -43.73
CA ASN A 156 9.23 6.15 -42.69
C ASN A 156 9.88 7.55 -42.64
N ILE A 157 11.02 7.76 -43.32
CA ILE A 157 11.72 9.06 -43.26
C ILE A 157 11.04 10.10 -44.17
N THR A 158 10.45 9.69 -45.29
CA THR A 158 9.79 10.64 -46.21
C THR A 158 8.52 11.26 -45.60
N GLU A 159 7.80 10.51 -44.77
CA GLU A 159 6.54 10.97 -44.16
C GLU A 159 6.78 11.96 -43.00
N ALA A 160 7.84 11.76 -42.22
CA ALA A 160 8.21 12.67 -41.13
C ALA A 160 8.77 14.01 -41.65
N VAL A 161 9.51 14.01 -42.76
CA VAL A 161 10.09 15.24 -43.34
C VAL A 161 9.02 16.08 -44.07
N SER A 162 7.96 15.47 -44.62
CA SER A 162 6.86 16.24 -45.22
C SER A 162 6.00 16.96 -44.18
N LEU A 163 5.83 16.37 -42.99
CA LEU A 163 5.03 16.98 -41.92
C LEU A 163 5.73 18.19 -41.28
N LEU A 164 7.06 18.20 -41.21
CA LEU A 164 7.84 19.33 -40.69
C LEU A 164 8.02 20.48 -41.70
N SER A 165 7.77 20.24 -42.98
CA SER A 165 7.89 21.26 -44.04
C SER A 165 6.56 21.95 -44.38
N ALA A 166 5.44 21.52 -43.78
CA ALA A 166 4.10 22.04 -44.06
C ALA A 166 3.59 23.07 -43.02
N GLU A 167 4.34 23.33 -41.95
CA GLU A 167 4.05 24.37 -40.96
C GLU A 167 5.02 25.57 -41.03
N GLY A 168 5.39 25.97 -42.26
CA GLY A 168 6.16 27.18 -42.56
C GLY A 168 5.46 28.08 -43.56
#